data_AF-A0A523H4G8-F1
#
_entry.id   AF-A0A523H4G8-F1
#
_cell.length_a   1.000
_cell.length_b   1.000
_cell.length_c   1.000
_cell.angle_alpha   90.00
_cell.angle_beta   90.00
_cell.angle_gamma   90.00
#
_symmetry.space_group_name_H-M   'P 1'
#
loop_
_entity.id
_entity.type
_entity.pdbx_description
1 polymer ?
#
loop_
_entity_poly.entity_id
_entity_poly.type
_entity_poly.pdbx_seq_one_letter_code
_entity_poly.pdbx_strand_id
1 'polypeptide(L)' 'RNRIKRQMREAYRLHKHLLSHNNGKKFALLFLYISKDKPQYAQLDSSIEALLRNEGL' A
#
# COMPACT_ATOMS: atom_id res chain seq x y z
N ARG A 1 -5.43 -13.99 -9.67
CA ARG A 1 -4.63 -12.80 -9.23
C ARG A 1 -5.49 -11.59 -8.82
N ASN A 2 -6.81 -11.57 -9.07
CA ASN A 2 -7.66 -10.41 -8.74
C ASN A 2 -7.81 -10.15 -7.24
N ARG A 3 -7.83 -11.22 -6.42
CA ARG A 3 -7.92 -11.12 -4.95
C ARG A 3 -6.79 -10.28 -4.35
N ILE A 4 -5.53 -10.58 -4.68
CA ILE A 4 -4.38 -9.85 -4.11
C ILE A 4 -4.36 -8.40 -4.57
N LYS A 5 -4.71 -8.13 -5.84
CA LYS A 5 -4.86 -6.76 -6.37
C LYS A 5 -5.96 -5.98 -5.64
N ARG A 6 -7.09 -6.62 -5.32
CA ARG A 6 -8.17 -6.01 -4.53
C ARG A 6 -7.70 -5.72 -3.11
N GLN A 7 -7.06 -6.68 -2.46
CA GLN A 7 -6.54 -6.51 -1.09
C GLN A 7 -5.50 -5.39 -1.00
N MET A 8 -4.58 -5.28 -1.98
CA MET A 8 -3.62 -4.17 -2.04
C MET A 8 -4.33 -2.81 -2.16
N ARG A 9 -5.37 -2.71 -2.99
CA ARG A 9 -6.13 -1.46 -3.15
C ARG A 9 -6.89 -1.08 -1.89
N GLU A 10 -7.48 -2.04 -1.18
CA GLU A 10 -8.18 -1.76 0.07
C GLU A 10 -7.23 -1.31 1.18
N ALA A 11 -6.09 -2.00 1.36
CA ALA A 11 -5.07 -1.59 2.30
C ALA A 11 -4.56 -0.17 2.00
N TYR A 12 -4.27 0.13 0.72
CA TYR A 12 -3.91 1.49 0.32
C TYR A 12 -5.01 2.51 0.63
N ARG A 13 -6.28 2.19 0.35
CA ARG A 13 -7.42 3.09 0.59
C ARG A 13 -7.56 3.42 2.08
N LEU A 14 -7.35 2.44 2.97
CA LEU A 14 -7.38 2.65 4.42
C LEU A 14 -6.24 3.57 4.89
N HIS A 15 -5.03 3.35 4.36
CA HIS A 15 -3.81 4.02 4.81
C HIS A 15 -3.44 5.29 4.00
N LYS A 16 -4.26 5.67 3.00
CA LYS A 16 -4.01 6.83 2.13
C LYS A 16 -3.76 8.13 2.91
N HIS A 17 -4.38 8.28 4.06
CA HIS A 17 -4.24 9.46 4.93
C HIS A 17 -2.80 9.69 5.40
N LEU A 18 -1.95 8.66 5.43
CA LEU A 18 -0.54 8.77 5.80
C LEU A 18 0.26 9.62 4.81
N LEU A 19 -0.20 9.69 3.55
CA LEU A 19 0.43 10.47 2.49
C LEU A 19 0.02 11.97 2.50
N SER A 20 -0.91 12.36 3.36
CA SER A 20 -1.52 13.71 3.36
C SER A 20 -0.55 14.83 3.74
N HIS A 21 0.59 14.51 4.37
CA HIS A 21 1.61 15.48 4.76
C HIS A 21 2.48 15.99 3.59
N ASN A 22 2.20 15.56 2.35
CA ASN A 22 3.06 15.85 1.20
C ASN A 22 3.00 17.30 0.64
N ASN A 23 2.53 18.30 1.39
CA ASN A 23 2.49 19.73 0.99
C ASN A 23 2.01 20.01 -0.45
N GLY A 24 1.11 19.19 -0.99
CA GLY A 24 0.61 19.34 -2.37
C GLY A 24 1.51 18.77 -3.48
N LYS A 25 2.57 18.02 -3.15
CA LYS A 25 3.37 17.28 -4.13
C LYS A 25 2.51 16.21 -4.81
N LYS A 26 2.53 16.19 -6.13
CA LYS A 26 1.94 15.11 -6.94
C LYS A 26 2.97 14.01 -7.09
N PHE A 27 2.59 12.78 -6.76
CA PHE A 27 3.42 11.60 -6.93
C PHE A 27 2.59 10.47 -7.55
N ALA A 28 3.28 9.52 -8.17
CA ALA A 28 2.69 8.29 -8.70
C ALA A 28 3.26 7.10 -7.90
N LEU A 29 2.37 6.20 -7.47
CA LEU A 29 2.75 4.96 -6.78
C LEU A 29 2.51 3.75 -7.68
N LEU A 30 3.43 2.79 -7.63
CA LEU A 30 3.29 1.48 -8.26
C LEU A 30 3.50 0.38 -7.21
N PHE A 31 2.48 -0.47 -7.04
CA PHE A 31 2.58 -1.65 -6.17
C PHE A 31 2.96 -2.89 -7.00
N LEU A 32 4.10 -3.50 -6.67
CA LEU A 32 4.58 -4.73 -7.28
C LEU A 32 4.48 -5.91 -6.31
N TYR A 33 3.86 -7.00 -6.76
CA TYR A 33 3.74 -8.23 -5.99
C TYR A 33 4.42 -9.38 -6.74
N ILE A 34 5.57 -9.84 -6.22
CA ILE A 34 6.47 -10.78 -6.92
C ILE A 34 6.32 -12.22 -6.41
N SER A 35 5.92 -12.43 -5.15
CA SER A 35 5.81 -13.78 -4.59
C SER A 35 4.64 -14.58 -5.18
N LYS A 36 4.80 -15.90 -5.23
CA LYS A 36 3.71 -16.84 -5.56
C LYS A 36 2.80 -17.13 -4.37
N ASP A 37 3.27 -16.81 -3.16
CA ASP A 37 2.52 -17.05 -1.93
C ASP A 37 1.31 -16.15 -1.86
N LYS A 38 0.39 -16.50 -0.98
CA LYS A 38 -0.82 -15.72 -0.71
C LYS A 38 -0.77 -15.28 0.75
N PRO A 39 -0.18 -14.12 1.07
CA PRO A 39 -0.12 -13.63 2.43
C PRO A 39 -1.54 -13.51 2.99
N GLN A 40 -1.65 -13.63 4.30
CA GLN A 40 -2.87 -13.22 4.97
C GLN A 40 -3.08 -11.72 4.76
N TYR A 41 -4.35 -11.30 4.75
CA TYR A 41 -4.68 -9.89 4.56
C TYR A 41 -3.97 -8.99 5.58
N ALA A 42 -3.89 -9.41 6.84
CA ALA A 42 -3.21 -8.67 7.89
C ALA A 42 -1.73 -8.38 7.56
N GLN A 43 -1.01 -9.37 7.02
CA GLN A 43 0.39 -9.19 6.63
C GLN A 43 0.53 -8.17 5.49
N LEU A 44 -0.37 -8.23 4.51
CA LEU A 44 -0.40 -7.27 3.40
C LEU A 44 -0.72 -5.85 3.88
N ASP A 45 -1.71 -5.73 4.78
CA ASP A 45 -2.15 -4.46 5.34
C ASP A 45 -1.02 -3.78 6.12
N SER A 46 -0.38 -4.50 7.05
CA SER A 46 0.78 -3.99 7.78
C SER A 46 1.96 -3.62 6.87
N SER A 47 2.16 -4.38 5.78
CA SER A 47 3.21 -4.08 4.80
C SER A 47 2.93 -2.79 4.02
N ILE A 48 1.67 -2.56 3.61
CA ILE A 48 1.25 -1.33 2.96
C ILE A 48 1.37 -0.15 3.92
N GLU A 49 0.89 -0.29 5.16
CA GLU A 49 1.00 0.75 6.18
C GLU A 49 2.47 1.14 6.40
N ALA A 50 3.35 0.18 6.63
CA ALA A 50 4.77 0.41 6.84
C ALA A 50 5.42 1.11 5.65
N LEU A 51 5.08 0.70 4.42
CA LEU A 51 5.56 1.36 3.20
C LEU A 51 5.12 2.83 3.18
N LEU A 52 3.84 3.12 3.36
CA LEU A 52 3.33 4.49 3.30
C LEU A 52 3.82 5.40 4.43
N ARG A 53 4.18 4.84 5.60
CA ARG A 53 4.83 5.60 6.70
C ARG A 53 6.29 5.91 6.42
N ASN A 54 7.01 4.97 5.78
CA ASN A 54 8.43 5.09 5.51
C ASN A 54 8.75 5.85 4.21
N GLU A 55 7.76 6.07 3.35
CA GLU A 55 7.84 7.05 2.26
C GLU A 55 7.93 8.47 2.86
N GLY A 56 9.13 8.85 3.31
CA GLY A 56 9.48 10.20 3.73
C GLY A 56 9.57 11.15 2.54
N LEU A 57 8.44 11.41 1.90
CA LEU A 57 8.26 12.40 0.83
C LEU A 57 7.74 13.75 1.37
#